data_AF-A0AA88E148-F1
#
_entry.id   AF-A0AA88E148-F1
#
_cell.length_a   1.000
_cell.length_b   1.000
_cell.length_c   1.000
_cell.angle_alpha   90.00
_cell.angle_beta   90.00
_cell.angle_gamma   90.00
#
_symmetry.space_group_name_H-M   'P 1'
#
loop_
_entity.id
_entity.type
_entity.pdbx_description
1 polymer ?
#
loop_
_entity_poly.entity_id
_entity_poly.type
_entity_poly.pdbx_seq_one_letter_code
_entity_poly.pdbx_strand_id
1 'polypeptide(L)' 'MMFASFSAESGSSSGREILVQHLLVKDDDVKLLLDLQQRICGGEDLSDLAVEYSICPSKDEGGMLGWVRKGQMVC' A
#
# COMPACT_ATOMS: atom_id res chain seq x y z
N MET A 1 -38.52 23.77 30.77
CA MET A 1 -37.63 23.81 29.58
C MET A 1 -36.74 22.59 29.65
N MET A 2 -37.07 21.51 28.95
CA MET A 2 -36.20 20.34 28.80
C MET A 2 -35.29 20.60 27.60
N PHE A 3 -33.98 20.70 27.83
CA PHE A 3 -32.99 20.74 26.76
C PHE A 3 -32.70 19.29 26.34
N ALA A 4 -33.13 18.91 25.14
CA ALA A 4 -32.71 17.66 24.53
C ALA A 4 -31.26 17.81 24.05
N SER A 5 -30.32 17.11 24.67
CA SER A 5 -28.98 16.92 24.10
C SER A 5 -29.13 16.07 22.83
N PHE A 6 -28.89 16.69 21.68
CA PHE A 6 -28.63 15.97 20.45
C PHE A 6 -27.19 15.46 20.52
N SER A 7 -27.04 14.17 20.86
CA SER A 7 -25.78 13.48 20.63
C SER A 7 -25.57 13.44 19.11
N ALA A 8 -24.71 14.31 18.60
CA ALA A 8 -24.18 14.19 17.26
C ALA A 8 -23.45 12.84 17.20
N GLU A 9 -24.12 11.85 16.62
CA GLU A 9 -23.47 10.64 16.17
C GLU A 9 -22.45 11.07 15.13
N SER A 10 -21.19 11.27 15.56
CA SER A 10 -20.06 11.34 14.67
C SER A 10 -20.09 10.04 13.88
N GLY A 11 -20.65 10.10 12.68
CA GLY A 11 -20.68 8.98 11.76
C GLY A 11 -19.25 8.46 11.68
N SER A 12 -19.03 7.30 12.29
CA SER A 12 -17.82 6.53 12.10
C SER A 12 -17.81 6.21 10.63
N SER A 13 -17.10 7.02 9.84
CA SER A 13 -16.67 6.60 8.52
C SER A 13 -15.88 5.34 8.80
N SER A 14 -16.52 4.18 8.64
CA SER A 14 -15.86 2.89 8.61
C SER A 14 -14.85 2.98 7.50
N GLY A 15 -13.66 3.46 7.85
CA GLY A 15 -12.63 3.84 6.91
C GLY A 15 -12.27 2.59 6.14
N ARG A 16 -12.57 2.57 4.84
CA ARG A 16 -12.28 1.43 3.99
C ARG A 16 -10.78 1.15 4.08
N GLU A 17 -10.47 -0.07 4.50
CA GLU A 17 -9.11 -0.60 4.49
C GLU A 17 -8.89 -1.36 3.19
N ILE A 18 -7.69 -1.23 2.64
CA ILE A 18 -7.25 -1.95 1.45
C ILE A 18 -6.00 -2.73 1.79
N LEU A 19 -5.90 -3.96 1.30
CA LEU A 19 -4.66 -4.72 1.37
C LEU A 19 -3.72 -4.18 0.28
N VAL A 20 -2.52 -3.75 0.67
CA VAL A 20 -1.55 -3.16 -0.27
C VAL A 20 -0.28 -3.98 -0.30
N GLN A 21 0.20 -4.19 -1.52
CA GLN A 21 1.51 -4.70 -1.84
C GLN A 21 2.21 -3.67 -2.74
N HIS A 22 3.51 -3.45 -2.53
CA HIS A 22 4.27 -2.50 -3.33
C HIS A 22 5.70 -2.99 -3.61
N LEU A 23 6.31 -2.40 -4.63
CA LEU A 23 7.72 -2.58 -4.95
C LEU A 23 8.31 -1.19 -5.13
N LEU A 24 9.33 -0.87 -4.33
CA LEU A 24 9.98 0.43 -4.36
C LEU A 24 11.37 0.30 -4.99
N VAL A 25 11.64 1.06 -6.05
CA VAL A 25 12.94 1.10 -6.73
C VAL A 25 13.57 2.48 -6.50
N LYS A 26 14.91 2.57 -6.58
CA LYS A 26 15.60 3.87 -6.58
C LYS A 26 15.21 4.69 -7.81
N ASP A 27 15.16 6.00 -7.64
CA ASP A 27 14.76 6.97 -8.67
C ASP A 27 15.69 6.97 -9.90
N ASP A 28 16.97 6.66 -9.71
CA ASP A 28 17.95 6.59 -10.79
C ASP A 28 17.80 5.34 -11.69
N ASP A 29 17.05 4.33 -11.26
CA ASP A 29 16.95 3.01 -11.92
C ASP A 29 15.67 2.88 -12.77
N VAL A 30 15.37 3.89 -13.58
CA VAL A 30 14.17 3.93 -14.46
C VAL A 30 14.09 2.72 -15.39
N LYS A 31 15.23 2.23 -15.88
CA LYS A 31 15.29 1.03 -16.75
C LYS A 31 14.81 -0.22 -16.02
N LEU A 32 15.21 -0.37 -14.75
CA LEU A 32 14.78 -1.50 -13.92
C LEU A 32 13.27 -1.42 -13.66
N LEU A 33 12.74 -0.23 -13.38
CA LEU A 33 11.31 -0.03 -13.17
C LEU A 33 10.49 -0.47 -14.40
N LEU A 34 10.93 -0.10 -15.62
CA LEU A 34 10.27 -0.52 -16.86
C LEU A 34 10.36 -2.04 -17.09
N ASP A 35 11.51 -2.65 -16.80
CA ASP A 35 11.70 -4.10 -16.90
C ASP A 35 10.77 -4.87 -15.93
N LEU A 36 10.75 -4.45 -14.66
CA LEU A 36 9.88 -5.02 -13.64
C LEU A 36 8.41 -4.85 -14.01
N GLN A 37 8.02 -3.69 -14.55
CA GLN A 37 6.66 -3.47 -15.04
C GLN A 37 6.29 -4.47 -16.15
N GLN A 38 7.18 -4.70 -17.12
CA GLN A 38 6.94 -5.67 -18.19
C GLN A 38 6.83 -7.09 -17.65
N ARG A 39 7.69 -7.48 -16.71
CA ARG A 39 7.68 -8.79 -16.04
C ARG A 39 6.39 -9.04 -15.27
N ILE A 40 5.93 -8.06 -14.48
CA ILE A 40 4.65 -8.12 -13.75
C ILE A 40 3.48 -8.23 -14.74
N CYS A 41 3.47 -7.43 -15.81
CA CYS A 41 2.44 -7.55 -16.86
C CYS A 41 2.50 -8.90 -17.61
N GLY A 42 3.67 -9.52 -17.66
CA GLY A 42 3.89 -10.88 -18.19
C GLY A 42 3.39 -11.99 -17.27
N GLY A 43 2.96 -11.66 -16.05
CA GLY A 43 2.42 -12.61 -15.06
C GLY A 43 3.45 -13.14 -14.06
N GLU A 44 4.63 -12.53 -13.98
CA GLU A 44 5.58 -12.82 -12.91
C GLU A 44 5.06 -12.30 -11.56
N ASP A 45 5.38 -13.02 -10.47
CA ASP A 45 4.88 -12.70 -9.15
C ASP A 45 5.55 -11.44 -8.58
N LEU A 46 4.74 -10.47 -8.18
CA LEU A 46 5.24 -9.21 -7.63
C LEU A 46 6.01 -9.42 -6.31
N SER A 47 5.63 -10.43 -5.52
CA SER A 47 6.26 -10.74 -4.23
C SER A 47 7.71 -11.16 -4.43
N ASP A 48 7.96 -12.04 -5.40
CA ASP A 48 9.31 -12.50 -5.74
C ASP A 48 10.18 -11.32 -6.22
N LEU A 49 9.63 -10.49 -7.11
CA LEU A 49 10.30 -9.28 -7.59
C LEU A 49 10.55 -8.26 -6.46
N ALA A 50 9.63 -8.13 -5.51
CA ALA A 50 9.78 -7.24 -4.39
C ALA A 50 10.91 -7.70 -3.46
N VAL A 51 11.02 -9.00 -3.16
CA VAL A 51 12.12 -9.56 -2.36
C VAL A 51 13.48 -9.23 -2.98
N GLU A 52 13.59 -9.36 -4.31
CA GLU A 52 14.85 -9.22 -5.02
C GLU A 52 15.25 -7.75 -5.25
N TYR A 53 14.31 -6.91 -5.69
CA TYR A 53 14.62 -5.57 -6.21
C TYR A 53 14.13 -4.42 -5.33
N SER A 54 13.19 -4.66 -4.40
CA SER A 54 12.64 -3.57 -3.60
C SER A 54 13.65 -3.05 -2.57
N ILE A 55 13.72 -1.73 -2.42
CA ILE A 55 14.52 -1.08 -1.38
C ILE A 55 13.73 -0.86 -0.08
N CYS A 56 12.43 -1.15 -0.06
CA CYS A 56 11.60 -1.00 1.13
C CYS A 56 11.84 -2.19 2.11
N PRO A 57 11.83 -1.98 3.44
CA PRO A 57 11.91 -3.07 4.41
C PRO A 57 10.83 -4.15 4.24
N SER A 58 9.67 -3.80 3.68
CA SER A 58 8.60 -4.78 3.39
C SER A 58 8.99 -5.83 2.34
N LYS A 59 10.14 -5.69 1.68
CA LYS A 59 10.66 -6.67 0.72
C LYS A 59 10.76 -8.07 1.30
N ASP A 60 11.09 -8.20 2.60
CA ASP A 60 11.25 -9.50 3.25
C ASP A 60 9.90 -10.24 3.39
N GLU A 61 8.80 -9.49 3.30
CA GLU A 61 7.42 -10.00 3.23
C GLU A 61 6.83 -9.88 1.80
N GLY A 62 7.67 -9.86 0.77
CA GLY A 62 7.22 -9.75 -0.62
C GLY A 62 6.56 -8.42 -0.94
N GLY A 63 6.95 -7.34 -0.29
CA GLY A 63 6.39 -6.01 -0.52
C GLY A 63 5.04 -5.76 0.15
N MET A 64 4.59 -6.64 1.04
CA MET A 64 3.31 -6.49 1.74
C MET A 64 3.36 -5.35 2.77
N LEU A 65 2.43 -4.39 2.65
CA LEU A 65 2.21 -3.33 3.66
C LEU A 65 1.04 -3.66 4.59
N GLY A 66 0.28 -4.71 4.29
CA GLY A 66 -0.91 -5.11 5.04
C GLY A 66 -2.11 -4.21 4.75
N TRP A 67 -3.03 -4.16 5.70
CA TRP A 67 -4.26 -3.37 5.60
C TRP A 67 -3.98 -1.90 5.90
N VAL A 68 -4.16 -1.04 4.90
CA VAL A 68 -3.93 0.41 5.01
C VAL A 68 -5.22 1.19 4.79
N ARG A 69 -5.35 2.31 5.50
CA ARG A 69 -6.44 3.27 5.29
C ARG A 69 -5.99 4.38 4.35
N LYS A 70 -6.93 4.96 3.62
CA LYS A 70 -6.66 6.12 2.76
C LYS A 70 -6.06 7.26 3.59
N GLY A 71 -4.90 7.77 3.17
CA GLY A 71 -4.15 8.83 3.87
C GLY A 71 -3.07 8.31 4.83
N GLN A 72 -2.99 6.99 5.04
CA GLN A 72 -1.93 6.34 5.78
C GLN A 72 -0.98 5.70 4.76
N MET A 73 0.08 6.42 4.40
CA MET A 73 1.18 5.86 3.62
C MET A 73 2.39 5.68 4.55
N VAL A 74 3.00 4.51 4.49
CA VAL A 74 4.16 4.13 5.31
C VAL A 74 5.22 3.62 4.33
N CYS A 75 6.39 4.24 4.35
CA CYS A 75 7.60 3.83 3.64
C CYS A 75 8.80 4.03 4.55
#